data_AF-A0A2V7VGH8-F1
#
_entry.id   AF-A0A2V7VGH8-F1
#
_cell.length_a   1.000
_cell.length_b   1.000
_cell.length_c   1.000
_cell.angle_alpha   90.00
_cell.angle_beta   90.00
_cell.angle_gamma   90.00
#
_symmetry.space_group_name_H-M   'P 1'
#
loop_
_entity.id
_entity.type
_entity.pdbx_description
1 polymer ?
#
loop_
_entity_poly.entity_id
_entity_poly.type
_entity_poly.pdbx_seq_one_letter_code
_entity_poly.pdbx_strand_id
1 'polypeptide(L)'
;MSQGDAAHPYRIYWITWVFLLLVTVAMLGAEAFHMPRWFLVPFLLAFMMLKAIMIGGNFMHLRFEKSNLAFMVFAGIMVTTLILFLYIAPESQHVLDKTIR
;
A
#
# COMPACT_ATOMS: atom_id res chain seq x y z
N MET A 1 8.72 -26.50 -32.60
CA MET A 1 7.29 -26.21 -32.32
C MET A 1 6.85 -27.23 -31.27
N SER A 2 6.40 -26.90 -30.06
CA SER A 2 5.75 -25.69 -29.53
C SER A 2 6.38 -25.22 -28.20
N GLN A 3 6.49 -23.90 -28.07
CA GLN A 3 6.84 -23.18 -26.85
C GLN A 3 5.52 -22.92 -26.09
N GLY A 4 5.02 -23.92 -25.35
CA GLY A 4 3.64 -23.91 -24.81
C GLY A 4 3.46 -23.47 -23.36
N ASP A 5 4.46 -23.63 -22.49
CA ASP A 5 4.19 -23.72 -21.04
C ASP A 5 4.81 -22.62 -20.17
N ALA A 6 5.52 -21.64 -20.75
CA ALA A 6 6.14 -20.54 -20.02
C ALA A 6 5.24 -19.29 -19.83
N ALA A 7 4.04 -19.28 -20.42
CA ALA A 7 3.15 -18.10 -20.43
C ALA A 7 2.28 -17.94 -19.16
N HIS A 8 2.30 -18.92 -18.25
CA HIS A 8 1.37 -18.97 -17.11
C HIS A 8 1.71 -17.99 -15.95
N PRO A 9 2.99 -17.73 -15.57
CA PRO A 9 3.31 -16.83 -14.46
C PRO A 9 3.12 -15.34 -14.80
N TYR A 10 3.53 -14.93 -16.01
CA TYR A 10 3.50 -13.54 -16.44
C TYR A 10 2.09 -12.95 -16.44
N ARG A 11 1.12 -13.76 -16.86
CA ARG A 11 -0.29 -13.37 -16.93
C ARG A 11 -0.87 -13.08 -15.54
N ILE A 12 -0.46 -13.83 -14.53
CA ILE A 12 -0.89 -13.65 -13.13
C ILE A 12 -0.31 -12.35 -12.56
N TYR A 13 0.96 -12.04 -12.84
CA TYR A 13 1.57 -10.77 -12.44
C TYR A 13 0.87 -9.56 -13.06
N TRP A 14 0.51 -9.64 -14.35
CA TRP A 14 -0.23 -8.59 -15.03
C TRP A 14 -1.63 -8.38 -14.45
N ILE A 15 -2.36 -9.46 -14.17
CA ILE A 15 -3.68 -9.40 -13.53
C ILE A 15 -3.56 -8.77 -12.13
N THR A 16 -2.56 -9.19 -11.36
CA THR A 16 -2.30 -8.64 -10.02
C THR A 16 -1.99 -7.15 -10.08
N TRP A 17 -1.20 -6.72 -11.06
CA TRP A 17 -0.87 -5.31 -11.28
C TRP A 17 -2.09 -4.46 -11.61
N VAL A 18 -2.92 -4.88 -12.58
CA VAL A 18 -4.15 -4.16 -12.96
C VAL A 18 -5.11 -4.09 -11.78
N PHE A 19 -5.25 -5.16 -11.01
CA PHE A 19 -6.13 -5.18 -9.86
C PHE A 19 -5.63 -4.28 -8.73
N LEU A 20 -4.32 -4.27 -8.43
CA LEU A 20 -3.73 -3.33 -7.47
C LEU A 20 -3.99 -1.88 -7.89
N LEU A 21 -3.85 -1.58 -9.19
CA LEU A 21 -4.12 -0.26 -9.74
C LEU A 21 -5.60 0.14 -9.55
N LEU A 22 -6.54 -0.76 -9.88
CA LEU A 22 -7.97 -0.52 -9.67
C LEU A 22 -8.31 -0.27 -8.20
N VAL A 23 -7.72 -1.06 -7.30
CA VAL A 23 -7.85 -0.90 -5.84
C VAL A 23 -7.39 0.49 -5.41
N THR A 24 -6.25 0.97 -5.92
CA THR A 24 -5.74 2.31 -5.62
C THR A 24 -6.64 3.41 -6.18
N VAL A 25 -7.13 3.26 -7.41
CA VAL A 25 -8.07 4.22 -8.03
C VAL A 25 -9.38 4.28 -7.25
N ALA A 26 -9.89 3.15 -6.77
CA ALA A 26 -11.08 3.10 -5.94
C ALA A 26 -10.88 3.82 -4.59
N MET A 27 -9.71 3.67 -3.97
CA MET A 27 -9.36 4.40 -2.74
C MET A 27 -9.28 5.91 -3.00
N LEU A 28 -8.59 6.34 -4.05
CA LEU A 28 -8.52 7.75 -4.46
C LEU A 28 -9.91 8.33 -4.76
N GLY A 29 -10.77 7.57 -5.44
CA GLY A 29 -12.15 7.96 -5.69
C GLY A 29 -12.93 8.14 -4.40
N ALA A 30 -12.86 7.17 -3.48
CA ALA A 30 -13.56 7.24 -2.20
C ALA A 30 -13.15 8.49 -1.37
N GLU A 31 -11.89 8.87 -1.41
CA GLU A 31 -11.41 10.12 -0.79
C GLU A 31 -11.87 11.36 -1.54
N ALA A 32 -11.80 11.37 -2.88
CA ALA A 32 -12.24 12.51 -3.70
C ALA A 32 -13.74 12.81 -3.53
N PHE A 33 -14.57 11.77 -3.39
CA PHE A 33 -16.01 11.90 -3.14
C PHE A 33 -16.37 12.27 -1.69
N HIS A 34 -15.40 12.54 -0.82
CA HIS A 34 -15.62 12.98 0.57
C HIS A 34 -16.63 12.10 1.33
N MET A 35 -16.50 10.78 1.20
CA MET A 35 -17.40 9.84 1.89
C MET A 35 -17.33 10.00 3.42
N PRO A 36 -18.42 9.64 4.14
CA PRO A 36 -18.45 9.70 5.60
C PRO A 36 -17.26 8.95 6.23
N ARG A 37 -16.54 9.60 7.16
CA ARG A 37 -15.30 9.06 7.77
C ARG A 37 -15.49 7.66 8.38
N TRP A 38 -16.66 7.37 8.92
CA TRP A 38 -16.97 6.06 9.52
C TRP A 38 -16.95 4.91 8.50
N PHE A 39 -17.25 5.19 7.23
CA PHE A 39 -17.20 4.21 6.14
C PHE A 39 -15.87 4.23 5.41
N LEU A 40 -15.32 5.43 5.19
CA LEU A 40 -14.08 5.65 4.46
C LEU A 40 -12.87 4.99 5.16
N VAL A 41 -12.76 5.12 6.49
CA VAL A 41 -11.65 4.53 7.26
C VAL A 41 -11.58 3.00 7.17
N PRO A 42 -12.64 2.23 7.49
CA PRO A 42 -12.57 0.77 7.36
C PRO A 42 -12.45 0.32 5.90
N PHE A 43 -13.01 1.06 4.94
CA PHE A 43 -12.84 0.80 3.51
C PHE A 43 -11.37 0.89 3.10
N LEU A 44 -10.72 2.03 3.37
CA LEU A 44 -9.29 2.23 3.09
C LEU A 44 -8.42 1.19 3.79
N LEU A 45 -8.71 0.87 5.06
CA LEU A 45 -7.98 -0.16 5.80
C LEU A 45 -8.14 -1.55 5.18
N ALA A 46 -9.35 -1.91 4.73
CA ALA A 46 -9.62 -3.19 4.10
C ALA A 46 -8.89 -3.33 2.75
N PHE A 47 -8.96 -2.30 1.89
CA PHE A 47 -8.20 -2.26 0.65
C PHE A 47 -6.69 -2.19 0.91
N MET A 48 -6.30 -1.53 2.00
CA MET A 48 -4.94 -1.62 2.53
C MET A 48 -4.60 -3.02 3.05
N MET A 49 -5.47 -3.88 3.56
CA MET A 49 -5.06 -5.24 3.87
C MET A 49 -4.96 -6.08 2.59
N LEU A 50 -5.94 -5.92 1.70
CA LEU A 50 -6.05 -6.64 0.44
C LEU A 50 -4.79 -6.51 -0.42
N LYS A 51 -4.27 -5.29 -0.60
CA LYS A 51 -3.07 -5.08 -1.41
C LYS A 51 -1.84 -5.80 -0.84
N ALA A 52 -1.73 -5.90 0.49
CA ALA A 52 -0.59 -6.54 1.17
C ALA A 52 -0.69 -8.06 1.07
N ILE A 53 -1.89 -8.61 1.16
CA ILE A 53 -2.14 -10.04 0.96
C ILE A 53 -1.88 -10.43 -0.49
N MET A 54 -2.27 -9.61 -1.47
CA MET A 54 -1.97 -9.87 -2.88
C MET A 54 -0.47 -9.81 -3.19
N ILE A 55 0.22 -8.79 -2.70
CA ILE A 55 1.67 -8.67 -2.91
C ILE A 55 2.38 -9.83 -2.18
N GLY A 56 2.00 -10.10 -0.93
CA GLY A 56 2.56 -11.16 -0.11
C GLY A 56 2.22 -12.58 -0.61
N GLY A 57 1.08 -12.80 -1.23
CA GLY A 57 0.68 -14.12 -1.74
C GLY A 57 1.17 -14.40 -3.16
N ASN A 58 1.25 -13.37 -4.01
CA ASN A 58 1.53 -13.54 -5.44
C ASN A 58 2.98 -13.21 -5.83
N PHE A 59 3.62 -12.25 -5.18
CA PHE A 59 5.01 -11.89 -5.46
C PHE A 59 6.00 -12.51 -4.49
N MET A 60 5.55 -12.78 -3.27
CA MET A 60 6.37 -13.42 -2.26
C MET A 60 5.92 -14.87 -2.13
N HIS A 61 6.63 -15.79 -2.76
CA HIS A 61 6.50 -17.22 -2.46
C HIS A 61 7.05 -17.49 -1.04
N LEU A 62 6.36 -16.92 -0.05
CA LEU A 62 6.72 -16.68 1.36
C LEU A 62 7.08 -17.94 2.15
N ARG A 63 6.91 -19.10 1.53
CA ARG A 63 7.28 -20.38 2.10
C ARG A 63 8.80 -20.55 2.23
N PHE A 64 9.64 -19.84 1.45
CA PHE A 64 11.07 -20.19 1.36
C PHE A 64 12.10 -19.14 1.83
N GLU A 65 11.80 -17.83 1.89
CA GLU A 65 12.79 -16.82 2.35
C GLU A 65 12.17 -15.73 3.24
N LYS A 66 12.03 -16.00 4.54
CA LYS A 66 11.39 -15.11 5.52
C LYS A 66 12.17 -13.80 5.80
N SER A 67 13.50 -13.81 5.67
CA SER A 67 14.36 -12.68 6.08
C SER A 67 14.27 -11.47 5.15
N ASN A 68 14.20 -11.68 3.84
CA ASN A 68 14.15 -10.58 2.87
C ASN A 68 12.82 -9.80 2.97
N LEU A 69 11.77 -10.50 3.37
CA LEU A 69 10.44 -9.95 3.59
C LEU A 69 10.35 -9.07 4.83
N ALA A 70 10.93 -9.56 5.94
CA ALA A 70 11.04 -8.79 7.16
C ALA A 70 11.86 -7.51 6.91
N PHE A 71 12.93 -7.59 6.12
CA PHE A 71 13.73 -6.43 5.74
C PHE A 71 12.93 -5.43 4.89
N MET A 72 12.18 -5.88 3.89
CA MET A 72 11.38 -5.00 3.03
C MET A 72 10.23 -4.31 3.80
N VAL A 73 9.56 -5.03 4.70
CA VAL A 73 8.53 -4.46 5.59
C VAL A 73 9.16 -3.48 6.57
N PHE A 74 10.28 -3.84 7.19
CA PHE A 74 11.00 -2.97 8.11
C PHE A 74 11.48 -1.69 7.43
N ALA A 75 12.05 -1.79 6.23
CA ALA A 75 12.46 -0.66 5.41
C ALA A 75 11.25 0.22 5.05
N GLY A 76 10.12 -0.38 4.65
CA GLY A 76 8.89 0.35 4.37
C GLY A 76 8.36 1.11 5.58
N ILE A 77 8.35 0.49 6.77
CA ILE A 77 7.95 1.13 8.03
C ILE A 77 8.90 2.27 8.37
N MET A 78 10.22 2.06 8.29
CA MET A 78 11.22 3.09 8.58
C MET A 78 11.09 4.30 7.64
N VAL A 79 10.98 4.07 6.34
CA VAL A 79 10.81 5.15 5.34
C VAL A 79 9.51 5.90 5.58
N THR A 80 8.39 5.19 5.77
CA THR A 80 7.09 5.85 6.00
C THR A 80 7.10 6.64 7.30
N THR A 81 7.69 6.08 8.37
CA THR A 81 7.86 6.78 9.66
C THR A 81 8.71 8.02 9.50
N LEU A 82 9.80 7.96 8.73
CA LEU A 82 10.67 9.10 8.48
C LEU A 82 9.95 10.20 7.70
N ILE A 83 9.21 9.84 6.65
CA ILE A 83 8.42 10.79 5.86
C ILE A 83 7.37 11.47 6.74
N LEU A 84 6.61 10.68 7.51
CA LEU A 84 5.60 11.22 8.42
C LEU A 84 6.24 12.11 9.49
N PHE A 85 7.38 11.72 10.05
CA PHE A 85 8.10 12.54 11.03
C PHE A 85 8.54 13.88 10.43
N LEU A 86 9.16 13.85 9.23
CA LEU A 86 9.62 15.07 8.56
C LEU A 86 8.50 15.99 8.10
N TYR A 87 7.31 15.47 7.79
CA TYR A 87 6.15 16.28 7.38
C TYR A 87 5.29 16.75 8.57
N ILE A 88 5.05 15.89 9.56
CA ILE A 88 4.21 16.21 10.73
C ILE A 88 4.95 17.09 11.73
N ALA A 89 6.26 16.88 11.95
CA ALA A 89 7.04 17.69 12.89
C ALA A 89 6.99 19.19 12.56
N PRO A 90 7.25 19.66 11.33
CA PRO A 90 7.14 21.09 11.01
C PRO A 90 5.70 21.58 11.01
N GLU A 91 4.73 20.77 10.57
CA GLU A 91 3.31 21.15 10.59
C GLU A 91 2.82 21.39 12.04
N SER A 92 3.27 20.56 12.99
CA SER A 92 2.90 20.72 14.40
C SER A 92 3.38 22.04 15.00
N GLN A 93 4.53 22.54 14.55
CA GLN A 93 5.06 23.84 14.99
C GLN A 93 4.28 25.01 14.39
N HIS A 94 3.87 24.92 13.13
CA HIS A 94 3.03 25.94 12.49
C HIS A 94 1.65 26.06 13.16
N VAL A 95 1.07 24.94 13.60
CA VAL A 95 -0.22 24.95 14.33
C VAL A 95 -0.07 25.53 15.74
N LEU A 96 1.02 25.24 16.45
CA LEU A 96 1.29 25.79 17.79
C LEU A 96 1.52 27.30 17.75
N ASP A 97 2.31 27.79 16.79
CA ASP A 97 2.62 29.22 16.66
C ASP A 97 1.36 30.06 16.30
N LYS A 98 0.44 29.49 15.52
CA LYS A 98 -0.83 30.13 15.12
C LYS A 98 -1.90 30.12 16.24
N THR A 99 -1.75 29.28 17.26
CA THR A 99 -2.72 29.15 18.37
C THR A 99 -2.33 30.01 19.57
N ILE A 100 -1.05 30.34 19.74
CA ILE A 100 -0.52 31.10 20.88
C ILE A 100 -0.50 32.62 20.62
N ARG A 101 -0.61 33.06 19.36
CA ARG A 101 -0.73 34.48 18.97
C ARG A 101 -2.18 34.87 18.71
#